data_AF-A0A2V7L5I4-F1
#
_entry.id   AF-A0A2V7L5I4-F1
#
_cell.length_a   1.000
_cell.length_b   1.000
_cell.length_c   1.000
_cell.angle_alpha   90.00
_cell.angle_beta   90.00
_cell.angle_gamma   90.00
#
_symmetry.space_group_name_H-M   'P 1'
#
loop_
_entity.id
_entity.type
_entity.pdbx_description
1 polymer ?
#
loop_
_entity_poly.entity_id
_entity_poly.type
_entity_poly.pdbx_seq_one_letter_code
_entity_poly.pdbx_strand_id
1 'polypeptide(L)'
;MYAAPITRNGETAGPAVFLSELNHPTANDAAPTVRTDGKEIWFHRGAPAGGLGLADLWVSTRRNANDPWSTPENPGAPLNSVAFDQQPSLSFDGQTLVWTSNRPGSVSAPNGLPSLDIWMSTRTVSGR
;
A
#
# COMPACT_ATOMS: atom_id res chain seq x y z
N MET A 1 -4.50 10.62 1.95
CA MET A 1 -3.19 10.47 2.61
C MET A 1 -2.56 11.83 2.92
N TYR A 2 -2.07 11.98 4.14
CA TYR A 2 -1.33 13.15 4.63
C TYR A 2 -0.07 12.68 5.34
N ALA A 3 0.96 13.52 5.43
CA ALA A 3 2.12 13.27 6.28
C ALA A 3 2.35 14.44 7.24
N ALA A 4 2.83 14.14 8.44
CA ALA A 4 3.32 15.14 9.39
C ALA A 4 4.73 14.72 9.84
N PRO A 5 5.74 15.59 9.76
CA PRO A 5 7.04 15.29 10.35
C PRO A 5 6.87 15.18 11.87
N ILE A 6 7.50 14.19 12.49
CA ILE A 6 7.46 13.98 13.95
C ILE A 6 8.86 14.24 14.50
N THR A 7 8.96 14.97 15.61
CA THR A 7 10.22 15.19 16.34
C THR A 7 10.68 13.88 16.97
N ARG A 8 11.94 13.84 17.40
CA ARG A 8 12.49 12.69 18.13
C ARG A 8 11.70 12.34 19.41
N ASN A 9 10.95 13.30 19.94
CA ASN A 9 10.17 13.16 21.17
C ASN A 9 8.70 12.77 20.91
N GLY A 10 8.31 12.55 19.65
CA GLY A 10 6.93 12.16 19.30
C GLY A 10 5.98 13.34 19.07
N GLU A 11 6.48 14.58 19.06
CA GLU A 11 5.66 15.78 18.78
C GLU A 11 5.57 16.02 17.27
N THR A 12 4.45 16.53 16.77
CA THR A 12 4.37 16.91 15.35
C THR A 12 5.20 18.16 15.11
N ALA A 13 6.14 18.10 14.18
CA ALA A 13 7.02 19.20 13.81
C ALA A 13 6.35 20.20 12.83
N GLY A 14 5.05 20.08 12.59
CA GLY A 14 4.29 20.97 11.71
C GLY A 14 2.86 20.47 11.47
N PRO A 15 2.05 21.21 10.69
CA PRO A 15 0.72 20.76 10.31
C PRO A 15 0.78 19.52 9.40
N ALA A 16 -0.33 18.80 9.32
CA ALA A 16 -0.50 17.75 8.33
C ALA A 16 -0.44 18.34 6.90
N VAL A 17 0.34 17.71 6.03
CA VAL A 17 0.52 18.10 4.62
C VAL A 17 -0.22 17.12 3.73
N PHE A 18 -1.06 17.64 2.82
CA PHE A 18 -1.71 16.84 1.80
C PHE A 18 -0.71 16.43 0.71
N LEU A 19 -0.62 15.13 0.45
CA LEU A 19 0.28 14.57 -0.56
C LEU A 19 -0.46 14.43 -1.89
N SER A 20 -0.58 15.53 -2.65
CA SER A 20 -1.34 15.56 -3.90
C SER A 20 -0.82 14.60 -4.96
N GLU A 21 0.47 14.30 -4.93
CA GLU A 21 1.12 13.36 -5.84
C GLU A 21 0.74 11.90 -5.58
N LEU A 22 0.26 11.56 -4.38
CA LEU A 22 -0.19 10.22 -4.03
C LEU A 22 -1.72 10.05 -4.06
N ASN A 23 -2.47 11.10 -3.69
CA ASN A 23 -3.92 11.00 -3.57
C ASN A 23 -4.59 10.95 -4.95
N HIS A 24 -5.47 9.97 -5.15
CA HIS A 24 -6.34 9.91 -6.31
C HIS A 24 -7.55 10.84 -6.11
N PRO A 25 -7.96 11.61 -7.13
CA PRO A 25 -9.03 12.61 -6.97
C PRO A 25 -10.41 12.00 -6.67
N THR A 26 -10.64 10.74 -7.04
CA THR A 26 -11.96 10.09 -7.00
C THR A 26 -11.96 8.72 -6.32
N ALA A 27 -10.85 8.32 -5.71
CA ALA A 27 -10.73 7.01 -5.07
C ALA A 27 -10.21 7.13 -3.64
N ASN A 28 -10.48 6.12 -2.82
CA ASN A 28 -9.99 6.08 -1.45
C ASN A 28 -8.56 5.50 -1.41
N ASP A 29 -7.61 6.27 -0.88
CA ASP A 29 -6.23 5.86 -0.62
C ASP A 29 -6.00 5.70 0.88
N ALA A 30 -5.64 4.49 1.32
CA ALA A 30 -5.54 4.21 2.74
C ALA A 30 -4.48 3.14 3.09
N ALA A 31 -4.25 3.01 4.40
CA ALA A 31 -3.28 2.11 5.02
C ALA A 31 -1.87 2.19 4.41
N PRO A 32 -1.24 3.38 4.40
CA PRO A 32 0.13 3.50 3.92
C PRO A 32 1.12 2.79 4.85
N THR A 33 2.14 2.17 4.25
CA THR A 33 3.34 1.67 4.90
C THR A 33 4.57 2.18 4.13
N VAL A 34 5.56 2.69 4.85
CA VAL A 34 6.74 3.33 4.26
C VAL A 34 7.96 2.51 4.63
N ARG A 35 8.81 2.22 3.64
CA ARG A 35 10.07 1.52 3.87
C ARG A 35 10.97 2.33 4.81
N THR A 36 11.79 1.63 5.58
CA THR A 36 12.69 2.20 6.60
C THR A 36 13.58 3.35 6.10
N ASP A 37 14.04 3.31 4.84
CA ASP A 37 14.85 4.39 4.24
C ASP A 37 14.02 5.60 3.78
N GLY A 38 12.70 5.53 3.91
CA GLY A 38 11.75 6.55 3.49
C GLY A 38 11.57 6.67 1.99
N LYS A 39 12.12 5.76 1.16
CA LYS A 39 12.17 5.94 -0.31
C LYS A 39 11.10 5.19 -1.09
N GLU A 40 10.28 4.41 -0.40
CA GLU A 40 9.22 3.60 -1.00
C GLU A 40 8.01 3.61 -0.07
N ILE A 41 6.83 3.80 -0.65
CA ILE A 41 5.55 3.75 0.06
C ILE A 41 4.64 2.77 -0.66
N TRP A 42 4.00 1.91 0.12
CA TRP A 42 2.91 1.05 -0.31
C TRP A 42 1.63 1.52 0.37
N PHE A 43 0.51 1.42 -0.32
CA PHE A 43 -0.82 1.72 0.21
C PHE A 43 -1.84 0.93 -0.60
N HIS A 44 -3.11 0.93 -0.19
CA HIS A 44 -4.17 0.42 -1.07
C HIS A 44 -5.01 1.56 -1.62
N ARG A 45 -5.56 1.35 -2.81
CA ARG A 45 -6.49 2.26 -3.47
C ARG A 45 -7.75 1.50 -3.90
N GLY A 46 -8.92 2.02 -3.54
CA GLY A 46 -10.22 1.47 -3.94
C GLY A 46 -10.60 1.78 -5.40
N ALA A 47 -11.55 1.03 -5.95
CA ALA A 47 -12.19 1.36 -7.21
C ALA A 47 -13.08 2.64 -7.12
N PRO A 48 -13.31 3.37 -8.23
CA PRO A 48 -12.74 3.16 -9.56
C PRO A 48 -11.42 3.96 -9.74
N ALA A 49 -10.30 3.25 -9.83
CA ALA A 49 -8.98 3.87 -10.01
C ALA A 49 -8.08 3.17 -11.05
N GLY A 50 -8.67 2.36 -11.94
CA GLY A 50 -7.94 1.61 -12.96
C GLY A 50 -7.15 0.40 -12.41
N GLY A 51 -7.51 -0.07 -11.20
CA GLY A 51 -7.01 -1.32 -10.64
C GLY A 51 -7.69 -2.58 -11.22
N LEU A 52 -7.16 -3.75 -10.86
CA LEU A 52 -7.66 -5.08 -11.17
C LEU A 52 -8.90 -5.45 -10.36
N GLY A 53 -8.93 -5.08 -9.07
CA GLY A 53 -9.96 -5.48 -8.13
C GLY A 53 -10.79 -4.34 -7.57
N LEU A 54 -11.50 -4.64 -6.49
CA LEU A 54 -12.32 -3.66 -5.76
C LEU A 54 -11.47 -2.73 -4.89
N ALA A 55 -10.27 -3.21 -4.52
CA ALA A 55 -9.17 -2.40 -4.05
C ALA A 55 -7.86 -3.13 -4.31
N ASP A 56 -6.83 -2.36 -4.64
CA ASP A 56 -5.54 -2.89 -5.04
C ASP A 56 -4.42 -2.30 -4.20
N LEU A 57 -3.28 -2.99 -4.13
CA LEU A 57 -2.03 -2.46 -3.65
C LEU A 57 -1.40 -1.53 -4.71
N TRP A 58 -0.89 -0.40 -4.27
CA TRP A 58 -0.18 0.58 -5.10
C TRP A 58 1.14 0.94 -4.44
N VAL A 59 2.13 1.25 -5.28
CA VAL A 59 3.48 1.61 -4.84
C VAL A 59 3.90 2.94 -5.45
N SER A 60 4.64 3.74 -4.68
CA SER A 60 5.34 4.91 -5.18
C SER A 60 6.75 4.99 -4.58
N THR A 61 7.68 5.59 -5.32
CA THR A 61 9.08 5.69 -4.94
C THR A 61 9.60 7.12 -5.04
N ARG A 62 10.74 7.38 -4.43
CA ARG A 62 11.45 8.66 -4.53
C ARG A 62 12.94 8.48 -4.33
N ARG A 63 13.75 9.42 -4.83
CA ARG A 63 15.22 9.30 -4.78
C ARG A 63 15.75 9.50 -3.35
N ASN A 64 15.20 10.46 -2.62
CA ASN A 64 15.52 10.76 -1.23
C ASN A 64 14.27 10.88 -0.36
N ALA A 65 14.42 10.71 0.95
CA ALA A 65 13.31 10.73 1.92
C ALA A 65 12.58 12.09 2.07
N ASN A 66 13.05 13.14 1.38
CA ASN A 66 12.41 14.45 1.35
C ASN A 66 11.99 14.87 -0.06
N ASP A 67 12.24 14.04 -1.07
CA ASP A 67 11.80 14.34 -2.43
C ASP A 67 10.29 14.06 -2.55
N PRO A 68 9.60 14.70 -3.52
CA PRO A 68 8.25 14.33 -3.88
C PRO A 68 8.17 12.85 -4.28
N TRP A 69 7.02 12.22 -4.01
CA TRP A 69 6.77 10.87 -4.46
C TRP A 69 6.57 10.81 -5.98
N SER A 70 6.93 9.68 -6.60
CA SER A 70 6.59 9.39 -7.99
C SER A 70 5.08 9.18 -8.14
N THR A 71 4.58 9.22 -9.39
CA THR A 71 3.22 8.75 -9.68
C THR A 71 3.05 7.32 -9.16
N PRO A 72 1.99 7.01 -8.38
CA PRO A 72 1.75 5.66 -7.91
C PRO A 72 1.49 4.68 -9.06
N GLU A 73 2.07 3.50 -8.94
CA GLU A 73 1.95 2.40 -9.90
C GLU A 73 1.18 1.24 -9.29
N ASN A 74 0.32 0.62 -10.10
CA ASN A 74 -0.32 -0.64 -9.77
C ASN A 74 0.58 -1.78 -10.28
N PRO A 75 1.11 -2.64 -9.40
CA PRO A 75 2.02 -3.73 -9.79
C PRO A 75 1.32 -4.86 -10.56
N GLY A 76 -0.01 -4.88 -10.60
CA GLY A 76 -0.79 -5.91 -11.27
C GLY A 76 -0.66 -7.30 -10.63
N ALA A 77 -1.09 -8.32 -11.38
CA ALA A 77 -1.01 -9.72 -10.96
C ALA A 77 0.44 -10.26 -11.07
N PRO A 78 0.86 -11.22 -10.23
CA PRO A 78 0.03 -11.96 -9.25
C PRO A 78 -0.06 -11.28 -7.87
N LEU A 79 0.56 -10.11 -7.68
CA LEU A 79 0.54 -9.43 -6.39
C LEU A 79 -0.87 -8.91 -6.07
N ASN A 80 -1.46 -8.17 -7.00
CA ASN A 80 -2.89 -7.82 -6.99
C ASN A 80 -3.73 -8.92 -7.65
N SER A 81 -5.01 -8.91 -7.29
CA SER A 81 -6.03 -9.84 -7.74
C SER A 81 -7.30 -9.09 -8.12
N VAL A 82 -8.35 -9.81 -8.51
CA VAL A 82 -9.68 -9.23 -8.75
C VAL A 82 -10.45 -8.93 -7.44
N ALA A 83 -9.86 -9.25 -6.29
CA ALA A 83 -10.50 -9.20 -4.98
C ALA A 83 -10.25 -7.86 -4.26
N PHE A 84 -10.39 -7.83 -2.93
CA PHE A 84 -9.95 -6.71 -2.10
C PHE A 84 -8.53 -6.97 -1.61
N ASP A 85 -7.52 -6.32 -2.18
CA ASP A 85 -6.13 -6.37 -1.72
C ASP A 85 -5.81 -5.10 -0.92
N GLN A 86 -5.79 -5.23 0.40
CA GLN A 86 -5.80 -4.07 1.31
C GLN A 86 -4.79 -4.18 2.45
N GLN A 87 -4.60 -3.06 3.14
CA GLN A 87 -3.81 -2.96 4.37
C GLN A 87 -2.38 -3.53 4.24
N PRO A 88 -1.56 -3.04 3.29
CA PRO A 88 -0.20 -3.50 3.15
C PRO A 88 0.64 -3.19 4.39
N SER A 89 1.54 -4.11 4.71
CA SER A 89 2.56 -3.99 5.73
C SER A 89 3.89 -4.48 5.14
N LEU A 90 4.82 -3.55 4.95
CA LEU A 90 6.15 -3.85 4.42
C LEU A 90 7.10 -4.19 5.56
N SER A 91 7.88 -5.27 5.41
CA SER A 91 8.91 -5.63 6.37
C SER A 91 10.01 -4.57 6.45
N PHE A 92 10.70 -4.55 7.58
CA PHE A 92 11.78 -3.58 7.86
C PHE A 92 12.88 -3.55 6.78
N ASP A 93 13.23 -4.73 6.25
CA ASP A 93 14.22 -4.89 5.18
C ASP A 93 13.65 -4.64 3.77
N GLY A 94 12.35 -4.37 3.65
CA GLY A 94 11.66 -4.15 2.38
C GLY A 94 11.47 -5.41 1.52
N GLN A 95 11.81 -6.60 2.04
CA GLN A 95 11.82 -7.83 1.25
C GLN A 95 10.49 -8.59 1.27
N THR A 96 9.66 -8.37 2.28
CA THR A 96 8.37 -9.06 2.46
C THR A 96 7.25 -8.05 2.53
N LEU A 97 6.20 -8.25 1.74
CA LEU A 97 4.94 -7.53 1.87
C LEU A 97 3.90 -8.50 2.42
N VAL A 98 3.18 -8.09 3.45
CA VAL A 98 2.03 -8.79 4.02
C VAL A 98 0.81 -7.90 3.86
N TRP A 99 -0.34 -8.45 3.47
CA TRP A 99 -1.57 -7.68 3.26
C TRP A 99 -2.80 -8.54 3.53
N THR A 100 -3.97 -7.92 3.61
CA THR A 100 -5.25 -8.64 3.75
C THR A 100 -5.91 -8.81 2.39
N SER A 101 -6.44 -10.01 2.11
CA SER A 101 -7.12 -10.30 0.86
C SER A 101 -8.15 -11.41 0.96
N ASN A 102 -9.24 -11.24 0.21
CA ASN A 102 -10.27 -12.25 -0.02
C ASN A 102 -10.16 -12.88 -1.41
N ARG A 103 -8.93 -12.95 -1.94
CA ARG A 103 -8.58 -13.59 -3.20
C ARG A 103 -8.90 -15.09 -3.24
N PRO A 104 -8.96 -15.70 -4.43
CA PRO A 104 -9.07 -17.15 -4.55
C PRO A 104 -8.02 -17.88 -3.71
N GLY A 105 -8.47 -18.84 -2.91
CA GLY A 105 -7.65 -19.54 -1.92
C GLY A 105 -7.86 -19.07 -0.48
N SER A 106 -8.54 -17.95 -0.24
CA SER A 106 -8.96 -17.56 1.09
C SER A 106 -10.04 -18.51 1.64
N VAL A 107 -10.09 -18.62 2.96
CA VAL A 107 -11.08 -19.41 3.70
C VAL A 107 -12.49 -18.87 3.43
N SER A 108 -13.50 -19.75 3.49
CA SER A 108 -14.90 -19.31 3.43
C SER A 108 -15.38 -18.90 4.82
N ALA A 109 -15.91 -17.69 4.94
CA ALA A 109 -16.60 -17.24 6.15
C ALA A 109 -17.93 -18.02 6.34
N PRO A 110 -18.55 -17.99 7.54
CA PRO A 110 -19.80 -18.71 7.82
C PRO A 110 -20.98 -18.35 6.89
N ASN A 111 -20.93 -17.19 6.23
CA ASN A 111 -21.91 -16.74 5.24
C ASN A 111 -21.63 -17.26 3.81
N GLY A 112 -20.62 -18.11 3.63
CA GLY A 112 -20.22 -18.69 2.35
C GLY A 112 -19.40 -17.76 1.45
N LEU A 113 -19.11 -16.53 1.88
CA LEU A 113 -18.25 -15.61 1.12
C LEU A 113 -16.78 -15.79 1.50
N PRO A 114 -15.82 -15.53 0.59
CA PRO A 114 -14.40 -15.53 0.94
C PRO A 114 -14.09 -14.53 2.07
N SER A 115 -13.38 -14.96 3.10
CA SER A 115 -12.88 -14.10 4.18
C SER A 115 -11.69 -13.27 3.73
N LEU A 116 -11.50 -12.12 4.38
CA LEU A 116 -10.21 -11.41 4.32
C LEU A 116 -9.21 -12.19 5.18
N ASP A 117 -8.25 -12.83 4.52
CA ASP A 117 -7.16 -13.55 5.15
C ASP A 117 -5.84 -12.80 4.94
N ILE A 118 -4.80 -13.22 5.66
CA ILE A 118 -3.47 -12.63 5.56
C ILE A 118 -2.68 -13.34 4.46
N TRP A 119 -2.21 -12.56 3.49
CA TRP A 119 -1.38 -13.02 2.37
C TRP A 119 -0.01 -12.36 2.41
N MET A 120 0.98 -13.04 1.84
CA MET A 120 2.35 -12.52 1.78
C MET A 120 3.00 -12.79 0.42
N SER A 121 3.96 -11.95 0.08
CA SER A 121 4.88 -12.13 -1.04
C SER A 121 6.26 -11.62 -0.66
N THR A 122 7.28 -12.20 -1.25
CA THR A 122 8.67 -11.78 -1.11
C THR A 122 9.21 -11.29 -2.43
N ARG A 123 10.04 -10.25 -2.39
CA ARG A 123 10.77 -9.78 -3.57
C ARG A 123 11.82 -10.80 -3.94
N THR A 124 11.96 -11.09 -5.23
CA THR A 124 13.14 -11.81 -5.72
C THR A 124 14.39 -10.93 -5.65
N VAL A 125 15.58 -11.53 -5.73
CA VAL A 125 16.87 -10.78 -5.77
C VAL A 125 16.90 -9.79 -6.95
N SER A 126 16.09 -10.02 -7.99
CA SER A 126 15.89 -9.12 -9.15
C SER A 126 14.92 -7.96 -8.93
N GLY A 127 14.29 -7.84 -7.75
CA GLY A 127 13.38 -6.72 -7.43
C GLY A 127 12.02 -6.77 -8.14
N ARG A 128 11.62 -7.93 -8.66
CA ARG A 128 10.28 -8.21 -9.19
C ARG A 128 9.65 -9.41 -8.50
#